data_AF-A0A5J5V4N7-F1
#
_entry.id   AF-A0A5J5V4N7-F1
#
_cell.length_a   1.000
_cell.length_b   1.000
_cell.length_c   1.000
_cell.angle_alpha   90.00
_cell.angle_beta   90.00
_cell.angle_gamma   90.00
#
_symmetry.space_group_name_H-M   'P 1'
#
loop_
_entity.id
_entity.type
_entity.pdbx_description
1 polymer ?
#
loop_
_entity_poly.entity_id
_entity_poly.type
_entity_poly.pdbx_seq_one_letter_code
_entity_poly.pdbx_strand_id
1 'polypeptide(L)'
;MTLHKEELAIHNSPPHRNDVVNRLAKLLMLTKAGRLPLHILDKFKFDLGLPTNYITFLLSDYPDYFQICEYKNPSDGKETLFLELISWRNELAISEMEKRASFSDSVKLKKGLPLRFSMKLPNGFDLEKKVKNWVDTWQDLPYISPYENSFHLGPNSYQVEKWTVAVLHELL
;
A
#
# COMPACT_ATOMS: atom_id res chain seq x y z
N MET A 1 20.03 27.34 -10.78
CA MET A 1 20.90 26.52 -9.90
C MET A 1 20.40 26.42 -8.45
N THR A 2 19.35 27.17 -8.07
CA THR A 2 18.78 27.23 -6.70
C THR A 2 17.77 26.11 -6.42
N LEU A 3 16.90 25.82 -7.39
CA LEU A 3 15.81 24.83 -7.26
C LEU A 3 16.29 23.40 -6.97
N HIS A 4 17.35 22.94 -7.64
CA HIS A 4 17.91 21.61 -7.41
C HIS A 4 18.48 21.44 -6.00
N LYS A 5 19.02 22.52 -5.40
CA LYS A 5 19.54 22.48 -4.03
C LYS A 5 18.42 22.43 -3.00
N GLU A 6 17.33 23.14 -3.24
CA GLU A 6 16.13 23.12 -2.40
C GLU A 6 15.44 21.75 -2.46
N GLU A 7 15.31 21.15 -3.64
CA GLU A 7 14.80 19.80 -3.84
C GLU A 7 15.64 18.76 -3.06
N LEU A 8 16.97 18.83 -3.19
CA LEU A 8 17.88 17.95 -2.45
C LEU A 8 17.77 18.13 -0.93
N ALA A 9 17.55 19.36 -0.46
CA ALA A 9 17.38 19.64 0.96
C ALA A 9 16.10 19.00 1.52
N ILE A 10 15.01 19.00 0.76
CA ILE A 10 13.76 18.33 1.13
C ILE A 10 13.97 16.81 1.21
N HIS A 11 14.56 16.22 0.16
CA HIS A 11 14.83 14.78 0.13
C HIS A 11 15.79 14.32 1.23
N ASN A 12 16.73 15.17 1.64
CA ASN A 12 17.68 14.85 2.72
C ASN A 12 17.11 15.11 4.12
N SER A 13 15.93 15.74 4.24
CA SER A 13 15.34 15.99 5.56
C SER A 13 14.94 14.67 6.23
N PRO A 14 15.30 14.45 7.51
CA PRO A 14 14.94 13.23 8.23
C PRO A 14 13.45 12.84 8.21
N PRO A 15 12.48 13.77 8.37
CA PRO A 15 11.06 13.40 8.34
C PRO A 15 10.61 12.93 6.97
N HIS A 16 11.07 13.57 5.88
CA HIS A 16 10.74 13.16 4.52
C HIS A 16 11.29 11.77 4.21
N ARG A 17 12.54 11.51 4.59
CA ARG A 17 13.19 10.21 4.40
C ARG A 17 12.41 9.08 5.08
N ASN A 18 11.96 9.29 6.31
CA ASN A 18 11.16 8.32 7.04
C ASN A 18 9.79 8.09 6.40
N ASP A 19 9.12 9.14 5.92
CA ASP A 19 7.82 9.01 5.24
C ASP A 19 7.95 8.19 3.94
N VAL A 20 8.96 8.49 3.12
CA VAL A 20 9.27 7.75 1.88
C VAL A 20 9.56 6.27 2.18
N VAL A 21 10.38 5.99 3.20
CA VAL A 21 10.69 4.61 3.61
C VAL A 21 9.44 3.87 4.08
N ASN A 22 8.58 4.51 4.89
CA ASN A 22 7.36 3.90 5.38
C ASN A 22 6.37 3.62 4.25
N ARG A 23 6.21 4.55 3.29
CA ARG A 23 5.39 4.34 2.09
C ARG A 23 5.90 3.17 1.25
N LEU A 24 7.20 3.12 1.02
CA LEU A 24 7.83 2.04 0.26
C LEU A 24 7.69 0.70 0.98
N ALA A 25 7.92 0.65 2.28
CA ALA A 25 7.74 -0.56 3.08
C ALA A 25 6.29 -1.04 3.04
N LYS A 26 5.31 -0.15 3.23
CA LYS A 26 3.88 -0.45 3.07
C LYS A 26 3.56 -1.01 1.69
N LEU A 27 4.08 -0.40 0.62
CA LEU A 27 3.88 -0.89 -0.74
C LEU A 27 4.41 -2.32 -0.90
N LEU A 28 5.62 -2.60 -0.41
CA LEU A 28 6.19 -3.95 -0.47
C LEU A 28 5.37 -4.94 0.37
N MET A 29 4.86 -4.54 1.53
CA MET A 29 3.99 -5.37 2.39
C MET A 29 2.67 -5.76 1.71
N LEU A 30 2.17 -4.94 0.78
CA LEU A 30 0.98 -5.27 -0.03
C LEU A 30 1.27 -6.28 -1.14
N THR A 31 2.55 -6.46 -1.52
CA THR A 31 2.93 -7.46 -2.52
C THR A 31 2.98 -8.86 -1.90
N LYS A 32 2.53 -9.86 -2.66
CA LYS A 32 2.50 -11.26 -2.20
C LYS A 32 3.87 -11.78 -1.73
N ALA A 33 4.94 -11.33 -2.36
CA ALA A 33 6.30 -11.80 -2.10
C ALA A 33 7.13 -10.81 -1.27
N GLY A 34 6.54 -9.71 -0.78
CA GLY A 34 7.29 -8.67 -0.05
C GLY A 34 8.36 -7.97 -0.89
N ARG A 35 8.30 -8.07 -2.22
CA ARG A 35 9.35 -7.63 -3.14
C ARG A 35 8.78 -7.13 -4.45
N LEU A 36 9.47 -6.16 -5.05
CA LEU A 36 9.09 -5.56 -6.32
C LEU A 36 10.32 -5.39 -7.24
N PRO A 37 10.20 -5.64 -8.56
CA PRO A 37 11.31 -5.40 -9.47
C PRO A 37 11.74 -3.92 -9.48
N LEU A 38 13.05 -3.66 -9.56
CA LEU A 38 13.57 -2.28 -9.57
C LEU A 38 13.01 -1.46 -10.74
N HIS A 39 12.89 -2.06 -11.93
CA HIS A 39 12.34 -1.36 -13.10
C HIS A 39 10.86 -0.94 -12.95
N ILE A 40 10.11 -1.54 -12.01
CA ILE A 40 8.76 -1.10 -11.66
C ILE A 40 8.84 0.04 -10.64
N LEU A 41 9.71 -0.07 -9.63
CA LEU A 41 9.95 1.01 -8.67
C LEU A 41 10.42 2.30 -9.36
N ASP A 42 11.25 2.19 -10.39
CA ASP A 42 11.71 3.34 -11.17
C ASP A 42 10.55 4.10 -11.84
N LYS A 43 9.46 3.41 -12.19
CA LYS A 43 8.24 4.04 -12.74
C LYS A 43 7.45 4.77 -11.67
N PHE A 44 7.44 4.26 -10.44
CA PHE A 44 6.76 4.86 -9.28
C PHE A 44 7.65 5.82 -8.48
N LYS A 45 8.88 6.08 -8.96
CA LYS A 45 9.87 6.88 -8.23
C LYS A 45 9.32 8.26 -7.83
N PHE A 46 8.63 8.93 -8.75
CA PHE A 46 8.04 10.25 -8.49
C PHE A 46 6.84 10.16 -7.55
N ASP A 47 5.95 9.18 -7.75
CA ASP A 47 4.77 8.99 -6.91
C ASP A 47 5.14 8.66 -5.45
N LEU A 48 6.26 7.96 -5.25
CA LEU A 48 6.80 7.60 -3.93
C LEU A 48 7.72 8.66 -3.32
N GLY A 49 8.03 9.75 -4.02
CA GLY A 49 8.96 10.78 -3.56
C GLY A 49 10.41 10.30 -3.42
N LEU A 50 10.80 9.28 -4.20
CA LEU A 50 12.12 8.66 -4.12
C LEU A 50 13.19 9.53 -4.80
N PRO A 51 14.36 9.76 -4.16
CA PRO A 51 15.46 10.49 -4.77
C PRO A 51 16.14 9.68 -5.88
N THR A 52 16.97 10.31 -6.72
CA THR A 52 17.64 9.64 -7.85
C THR A 52 18.58 8.52 -7.45
N ASN A 53 19.19 8.61 -6.28
CA ASN A 53 20.06 7.61 -5.69
C ASN A 53 19.36 6.79 -4.59
N TYR A 54 18.04 6.57 -4.70
CA TYR A 54 17.25 5.93 -3.65
C TYR A 54 17.80 4.57 -3.23
N ILE A 55 18.33 3.75 -4.14
CA ILE A 55 18.90 2.45 -3.79
C ILE A 55 20.04 2.58 -2.78
N THR A 56 21.01 3.44 -3.05
CA THR A 56 22.14 3.66 -2.14
C THR A 56 21.66 4.18 -0.79
N PHE A 57 20.75 5.17 -0.82
CA PHE A 57 20.13 5.74 0.37
C PHE A 57 19.41 4.67 1.22
N LEU A 58 18.57 3.83 0.61
CA LEU A 58 17.81 2.80 1.31
C LEU A 58 18.73 1.74 1.93
N LEU A 59 19.73 1.27 1.17
CA LEU A 59 20.62 0.20 1.63
C LEU A 59 21.63 0.68 2.69
N SER A 60 22.08 1.93 2.63
CA SER A 60 23.02 2.47 3.61
C SER A 60 22.32 2.92 4.90
N ASP A 61 21.17 3.59 4.78
CA ASP A 61 20.54 4.25 5.91
C ASP A 61 19.41 3.42 6.54
N TYR A 62 18.84 2.45 5.80
CA TYR A 62 17.79 1.54 6.26
C TYR A 62 18.08 0.06 5.93
N PRO A 63 19.27 -0.46 6.30
CA PRO A 63 19.66 -1.84 5.99
C PRO A 63 18.77 -2.89 6.67
N ASP A 64 18.08 -2.54 7.76
CA ASP A 64 17.16 -3.45 8.45
C ASP A 64 15.76 -3.52 7.81
N TYR A 65 15.50 -2.65 6.83
CA TYR A 65 14.25 -2.61 6.10
C TYR A 65 14.36 -3.31 4.75
N PHE A 66 15.40 -3.00 3.97
CA PHE A 66 15.44 -3.36 2.56
C PHE A 66 16.72 -4.08 2.17
N GLN A 67 16.58 -5.04 1.25
CA GLN A 67 17.70 -5.69 0.57
C GLN A 67 17.44 -5.78 -0.93
N ILE A 68 18.52 -5.98 -1.69
CA ILE A 68 18.43 -6.31 -3.12
C ILE A 68 18.54 -7.80 -3.30
N CYS A 69 17.59 -8.36 -4.03
CA CYS A 69 17.58 -9.76 -4.41
C CYS A 69 17.64 -9.89 -5.92
N GLU A 70 18.45 -10.83 -6.39
CA GLU A 70 18.52 -11.19 -7.78
C GLU A 70 17.67 -12.42 -8.05
N TYR A 71 16.85 -12.37 -9.10
CA TYR A 71 16.11 -13.52 -9.58
C TYR A 71 16.38 -13.71 -11.05
N LYS A 72 16.90 -14.88 -11.39
CA LYS A 72 17.11 -15.33 -12.75
C LYS A 72 15.89 -16.14 -13.18
N ASN A 73 15.15 -15.63 -14.16
CA ASN A 73 14.01 -16.34 -14.68
C ASN A 73 14.49 -17.60 -15.44
N PRO A 74 14.06 -18.81 -15.02
CA PRO A 74 14.54 -20.07 -15.62
C PRO A 74 14.20 -20.21 -17.11
N SER A 75 13.17 -19.50 -17.60
CA SER A 75 12.66 -19.67 -18.95
C SER A 75 13.38 -18.82 -20.00
N ASP A 76 13.78 -17.60 -19.66
CA ASP A 76 14.44 -16.65 -20.58
C ASP A 76 15.91 -16.36 -20.18
N GLY A 77 16.36 -16.87 -19.03
CA GLY A 77 17.69 -16.63 -18.47
C GLY A 77 17.92 -15.20 -18.02
N LYS A 78 16.90 -14.33 -18.02
CA LYS A 78 17.03 -12.92 -17.71
C LYS A 78 17.13 -12.72 -16.21
N GLU A 79 18.19 -12.03 -15.80
CA GLU A 79 18.39 -11.58 -14.43
C GLU A 79 17.59 -10.30 -14.19
N THR A 80 16.81 -10.30 -13.11
CA THR A 80 16.04 -9.14 -12.67
C THR A 80 16.34 -8.88 -11.21
N LEU A 81 16.66 -7.63 -10.90
CA LEU A 81 16.86 -7.17 -9.53
C LEU A 81 15.53 -6.75 -8.91
N PHE A 82 15.34 -7.12 -7.66
CA PHE A 82 14.18 -6.82 -6.84
C PHE A 82 14.63 -6.07 -5.60
N LEU A 83 13.84 -5.09 -5.17
CA LEU A 83 13.90 -4.59 -3.81
C LEU A 83 12.98 -5.46 -2.95
N GLU A 84 13.50 -6.04 -1.90
CA GLU A 84 12.77 -6.91 -0.97
C GLU A 84 12.75 -6.30 0.43
N LEU A 85 11.61 -6.44 1.10
CA LEU A 85 11.44 -6.10 2.51
C LEU A 85 12.00 -7.24 3.37
N ILE A 86 12.97 -6.93 4.22
CA ILE A 86 13.64 -7.91 5.09
C ILE A 86 12.72 -8.34 6.25
N SER A 87 12.09 -7.36 6.88
CA SER A 87 11.31 -7.57 8.10
C SER A 87 9.94 -6.93 8.02
N TRP A 88 8.91 -7.71 8.37
CA TRP A 88 7.55 -7.22 8.49
C TRP A 88 7.41 -6.37 9.76
N ARG A 89 6.90 -5.14 9.60
CA ARG A 89 6.71 -4.21 10.72
C ARG A 89 5.23 -3.99 11.00
N ASN A 90 4.77 -4.55 12.12
CA ASN A 90 3.36 -4.47 12.53
C ASN A 90 2.88 -3.03 12.76
N GLU A 91 3.79 -2.13 13.13
CA GLU A 91 3.51 -0.70 13.29
C GLU A 91 3.06 -0.03 11.97
N LEU A 92 3.54 -0.55 10.84
CA LEU A 92 3.16 -0.09 9.50
C LEU A 92 1.93 -0.83 8.97
N ALA A 93 1.61 -2.01 9.50
CA ALA A 93 0.51 -2.88 9.08
C ALA A 93 -0.86 -2.39 9.59
N ILE A 94 -1.08 -1.08 9.59
CA ILE A 94 -2.34 -0.44 9.96
C ILE A 94 -2.86 0.25 8.70
N SER A 95 -4.02 -0.21 8.23
CA SER A 95 -4.68 0.36 7.06
C SER A 95 -5.25 1.74 7.32
N GLU A 96 -5.37 2.54 6.29
CA GLU A 96 -5.98 3.85 6.30
C GLU A 96 -7.44 3.79 6.76
N MET A 97 -8.16 2.71 6.47
CA MET A 97 -9.51 2.49 7.00
C MET A 97 -9.51 2.27 8.51
N GLU A 98 -8.59 1.45 9.03
CA GLU A 98 -8.43 1.20 10.46
C GLU A 98 -8.01 2.48 11.22
N LYS A 99 -7.09 3.25 10.64
CA LYS A 99 -6.69 4.56 11.16
C LYS A 99 -7.87 5.51 11.25
N ARG A 100 -8.64 5.68 10.15
CA ARG A 100 -9.82 6.55 10.12
C ARG A 100 -10.86 6.16 11.16
N ALA A 101 -11.14 4.87 11.32
CA ALA A 101 -12.08 4.37 12.32
C ALA A 101 -11.61 4.62 13.76
N SER A 102 -10.29 4.59 13.99
CA SER A 102 -9.71 4.88 15.30
C SER A 102 -9.89 6.35 15.73
N PHE A 103 -9.96 7.29 14.78
CA PHE A 103 -10.17 8.72 15.06
C PHE A 103 -11.64 9.10 15.30
N SER A 104 -12.62 8.27 14.93
CA SER A 104 -14.04 8.61 15.04
C SER A 104 -14.71 8.16 16.36
N ASP A 105 -13.94 7.78 17.39
CA ASP A 105 -14.40 7.22 18.69
C ASP A 105 -15.36 6.01 18.59
N SER A 106 -15.60 5.53 17.36
CA SER A 106 -16.59 4.52 17.04
C SER A 106 -15.96 3.14 17.18
N VAL A 107 -16.07 2.57 18.38
CA VAL A 107 -15.86 1.15 18.71
C VAL A 107 -14.43 0.67 18.45
N LYS A 108 -13.76 0.15 19.49
CA LYS A 108 -12.52 -0.64 19.32
C LYS A 108 -12.70 -1.60 18.16
N LEU A 109 -11.96 -1.38 17.07
CA LEU A 109 -12.15 -2.12 15.85
C LEU A 109 -11.90 -3.60 16.12
N LYS A 110 -12.97 -4.38 16.23
CA LYS A 110 -12.87 -5.84 16.37
C LYS A 110 -12.71 -6.42 14.99
N LYS A 111 -11.70 -7.28 14.80
CA LYS A 111 -11.53 -8.05 13.57
C LYS A 111 -12.84 -8.77 13.22
N GLY A 112 -13.22 -8.71 11.95
CA GLY A 112 -14.45 -9.31 11.45
C GLY A 112 -15.69 -8.42 11.50
N LEU A 113 -15.61 -7.21 12.08
CA LEU A 113 -16.68 -6.22 11.93
C LEU A 113 -16.63 -5.55 10.55
N PRO A 114 -17.79 -5.13 10.01
CA PRO A 114 -17.81 -4.36 8.78
C PRO A 114 -17.20 -2.97 8.98
N LEU A 115 -16.29 -2.61 8.08
CA LEU A 115 -15.91 -1.22 7.85
C LEU A 115 -16.46 -0.77 6.51
N ARG A 116 -17.20 0.33 6.56
CA ARG A 116 -17.89 0.95 5.42
C ARG A 116 -16.98 2.00 4.77
N PHE A 117 -16.90 2.00 3.45
CA PHE A 117 -16.14 3.01 2.71
C PHE A 117 -16.98 4.27 2.55
N SER A 118 -16.36 5.45 2.67
CA SER A 118 -17.04 6.71 2.43
C SER A 118 -17.37 6.85 0.95
N MET A 119 -18.65 6.67 0.59
CA MET A 119 -19.14 6.88 -0.77
C MET A 119 -19.77 8.27 -0.89
N LYS A 120 -19.18 9.14 -1.69
CA LYS A 120 -19.74 10.45 -2.04
C LYS A 120 -20.17 10.42 -3.51
N LEU A 121 -21.47 10.32 -3.74
CA LEU A 121 -22.04 10.40 -5.08
C LEU A 121 -22.32 11.87 -5.44
N PRO A 122 -22.21 12.27 -6.72
CA PRO A 122 -22.57 13.61 -7.15
C PRO A 122 -24.03 13.94 -6.80
N ASN A 123 -24.30 15.20 -6.50
CA ASN A 123 -25.66 15.66 -6.22
C ASN A 123 -26.58 15.37 -7.42
N GLY A 124 -27.77 14.81 -7.16
CA GLY A 124 -28.74 14.44 -8.19
C GLY A 124 -28.51 13.05 -8.82
N PHE A 125 -27.47 12.33 -8.42
CA PHE A 125 -27.27 10.94 -8.82
C PHE A 125 -27.97 10.01 -7.82
N ASP A 126 -29.04 9.35 -8.27
CA ASP A 126 -29.73 8.32 -7.50
C ASP A 126 -29.40 6.93 -8.06
N LEU A 127 -28.97 6.04 -7.18
CA LEU A 127 -28.70 4.65 -7.56
C LEU A 127 -30.03 3.92 -7.72
N GLU A 128 -30.14 3.10 -8.77
CA GLU A 128 -31.25 2.16 -8.84
C GLU A 128 -31.31 1.34 -7.54
N LYS A 129 -32.53 1.14 -7.01
CA LYS A 129 -32.76 0.46 -5.73
C LYS A 129 -32.02 -0.87 -5.60
N LYS A 130 -31.90 -1.63 -6.71
CA LYS A 130 -31.14 -2.89 -6.76
C LYS A 130 -29.65 -2.67 -6.51
N VAL A 131 -29.04 -1.68 -7.16
CA VAL A 131 -27.63 -1.34 -7.01
C VAL A 131 -27.35 -0.84 -5.60
N LYS A 132 -28.21 0.03 -5.07
CA LYS A 132 -28.10 0.52 -3.68
C LYS A 132 -28.11 -0.63 -2.67
N ASN A 133 -29.07 -1.55 -2.77
CA ASN A 133 -29.15 -2.70 -1.88
C ASN A 133 -27.92 -3.61 -1.98
N TRP A 134 -27.40 -3.79 -3.20
CA TRP A 134 -26.18 -4.56 -3.42
C TRP A 134 -24.97 -3.88 -2.76
N VAL A 135 -24.80 -2.57 -2.95
CA VAL A 135 -23.74 -1.77 -2.32
C VAL A 135 -23.82 -1.85 -0.81
N ASP A 136 -25.01 -1.70 -0.22
CA ASP A 136 -25.20 -1.80 1.23
C ASP A 136 -24.79 -3.19 1.75
N THR A 137 -25.22 -4.26 1.08
CA THR A 137 -24.85 -5.64 1.44
C THR A 137 -23.34 -5.86 1.33
N TRP A 138 -22.70 -5.33 0.28
CA TRP A 138 -21.26 -5.39 0.07
C TRP A 138 -20.49 -4.59 1.13
N GLN A 139 -21.00 -3.41 1.51
CA GLN A 139 -20.44 -2.58 2.56
C GLN A 139 -20.52 -3.22 3.96
N ASP A 140 -21.51 -4.09 4.19
CA ASP A 140 -21.70 -4.82 5.45
C ASP A 140 -20.90 -6.12 5.56
N LEU A 141 -20.13 -6.49 4.54
CA LEU A 141 -19.19 -7.60 4.64
C LEU A 141 -18.10 -7.34 5.69
N PRO A 142 -17.53 -8.37 6.33
CA PRO A 142 -16.38 -8.22 7.23
C PRO A 142 -15.23 -7.46 6.56
N TYR A 143 -14.60 -6.54 7.27
CA TYR A 143 -13.38 -5.90 6.79
C TYR A 143 -12.17 -6.82 7.06
N ILE A 144 -11.32 -6.98 6.05
CA ILE A 144 -10.04 -7.69 6.13
C ILE A 144 -8.97 -6.67 5.75
N SER A 145 -7.95 -6.52 6.59
CA SER A 145 -6.90 -5.53 6.35
C SER A 145 -6.09 -5.91 5.10
N PRO A 146 -5.69 -4.95 4.25
CA PRO A 146 -4.76 -5.15 3.14
C PRO A 146 -3.46 -5.84 3.54
N TYR A 147 -3.03 -5.63 4.78
CA TYR A 147 -1.80 -6.19 5.34
C TYR A 147 -2.00 -7.58 5.96
N GLU A 148 -3.22 -8.12 5.94
CA GLU A 148 -3.49 -9.51 6.34
C GLU A 148 -3.45 -10.46 5.13
N ASN A 149 -3.06 -11.71 5.36
CA ASN A 149 -3.01 -12.71 4.29
C ASN A 149 -4.42 -13.08 3.82
N SER A 150 -4.88 -12.45 2.75
CA SER A 150 -6.18 -12.67 2.10
C SER A 150 -6.09 -13.53 0.84
N PHE A 151 -4.90 -14.05 0.49
CA PHE A 151 -4.69 -14.86 -0.72
C PHE A 151 -5.42 -16.21 -0.71
N HIS A 152 -6.03 -16.58 0.43
CA HIS A 152 -6.87 -17.75 0.58
C HIS A 152 -8.32 -17.53 0.11
N LEU A 153 -8.73 -16.28 -0.14
CA LEU A 153 -10.07 -15.97 -0.59
C LEU A 153 -10.31 -16.47 -2.02
N GLY A 154 -11.51 -17.00 -2.26
CA GLY A 154 -11.88 -17.51 -3.58
C GLY A 154 -11.88 -16.40 -4.63
N PRO A 155 -11.31 -16.66 -5.84
CA PRO A 155 -11.37 -15.70 -6.94
C PRO A 155 -12.85 -15.41 -7.28
N ASN A 156 -13.18 -14.15 -7.53
CA ASN A 156 -14.54 -13.64 -7.81
C ASN A 156 -15.53 -13.64 -6.64
N SER A 157 -15.05 -13.59 -5.40
CA SER A 157 -15.94 -13.33 -4.25
C SER A 157 -16.08 -11.83 -3.96
N TYR A 158 -17.25 -11.40 -3.49
CA TYR A 158 -17.47 -10.03 -3.01
C TYR A 158 -16.47 -9.62 -1.92
N GLN A 159 -15.95 -10.60 -1.16
CA GLN A 159 -14.90 -10.37 -0.17
C GLN A 159 -13.56 -9.99 -0.81
N VAL A 160 -13.19 -10.60 -1.94
CA VAL A 160 -11.99 -10.22 -2.71
C VAL A 160 -12.16 -8.83 -3.32
N GLU A 161 -13.33 -8.50 -3.84
CA GLU A 161 -13.63 -7.15 -4.32
C GLU A 161 -13.48 -6.12 -3.19
N LYS A 162 -14.04 -6.40 -2.01
CA LYS A 162 -13.92 -5.54 -0.84
C LYS A 162 -12.46 -5.36 -0.39
N TRP A 163 -11.71 -6.45 -0.34
CA TRP A 163 -10.29 -6.42 -0.01
C TRP A 163 -9.48 -5.64 -1.07
N THR A 164 -9.82 -5.77 -2.35
CA THR A 164 -9.17 -5.03 -3.45
C THR A 164 -9.39 -3.52 -3.30
N VAL A 165 -10.62 -3.10 -2.97
CA VAL A 165 -10.90 -1.69 -2.66
C VAL A 165 -10.13 -1.21 -1.44
N ALA A 166 -9.96 -2.07 -0.42
CA ALA A 166 -9.12 -1.75 0.73
C ALA A 166 -7.64 -1.54 0.34
N VAL A 167 -7.08 -2.36 -0.55
CA VAL A 167 -5.72 -2.18 -1.09
C VAL A 167 -5.61 -0.87 -1.88
N LEU A 168 -6.62 -0.53 -2.69
CA LEU A 168 -6.63 0.74 -3.42
C LEU A 168 -6.62 1.95 -2.49
N HIS A 169 -7.31 1.88 -1.36
CA HIS A 169 -7.28 2.92 -0.32
C HIS A 169 -5.92 3.09 0.38
N GLU A 170 -5.02 2.10 0.30
CA GLU A 170 -3.63 2.28 0.75
C GLU A 170 -2.76 2.98 -0.31
N LEU A 171 -3.14 2.88 -1.59
CA LEU A 171 -2.37 3.40 -2.72
C LEU A 171 -2.82 4.80 -3.18
N LEU A 172 -4.09 5.16 -2.94
CA LEU A 172 -4.76 6.40 -3.40
C LEU A 172 -5.21 7.28 -2.23
#